data_AF-A0A7H8GMU3-F1
#
_entry.id   AF-A0A7H8GMU3-F1
#
_cell.length_a   1.000
_cell.length_b   1.000
_cell.length_c   1.000
_cell.angle_alpha   90.00
_cell.angle_beta   90.00
_cell.angle_gamma   90.00
#
_symmetry.space_group_name_H-M   'P 1'
#
loop_
_entity.id
_entity.type
_entity.pdbx_description
1 polymer ?
#
loop_
_entity_poly.entity_id
_entity_poly.type
_entity_poly.pdbx_seq_one_letter_code
_entity_poly.pdbx_strand_id
1 'polypeptide(L)'
;MPISSYNAKDLVLFSTIINSATRQKNWDSELSDKAVGTKVEEVQCMKIDERLFIACNYGEHARVDKFFQAFGVTNLDTFLQCMRFCHALLKMEHTTKTPSLGRAFTADYSGPEKTACTYAAASTAVTDLSAEELTLIRNMIKKNPTIPVDTQAQRILWAVRKLTDAGVATGLTKPAGSKSLMTKNYNTNTNAINLLNDSLPSHAELKLLRLLTQTKIGASPLNAHQTATIGGIKRACESCARWIAIYVKWIKAQFDVDIELPATDTRTSASGDGDRPKIEKDHVEEYGEYVVALFNGVKNNNFADLPAADAPWVLPAPEEEQ
;
A
#
# COMPACT_ATOMS: atom_id res chain seq x y z
N MET A 1 -16.20 -9.97 1.56
CA MET A 1 -16.77 -8.86 0.76
C MET A 1 -15.97 -8.70 -0.55
N PRO A 2 -16.58 -8.28 -1.68
CA PRO A 2 -15.81 -7.97 -2.90
C PRO A 2 -14.97 -6.70 -2.72
N ILE A 3 -13.79 -6.65 -3.33
CA ILE A 3 -13.03 -5.43 -3.53
C ILE A 3 -13.89 -4.52 -4.39
N SER A 4 -14.34 -3.41 -3.82
CA SER A 4 -15.06 -2.37 -4.57
C SER A 4 -14.20 -1.88 -5.74
N SER A 5 -14.80 -1.22 -6.71
CA SER A 5 -14.10 -0.46 -7.75
C SER A 5 -13.35 0.74 -7.14
N TYR A 6 -12.31 0.46 -6.36
CA TYR A 6 -11.46 1.47 -5.71
C TYR A 6 -10.80 2.31 -6.79
N ASN A 7 -11.03 3.61 -6.73
CA ASN A 7 -10.38 4.59 -7.59
C ASN A 7 -9.03 5.03 -6.98
N ALA A 8 -8.32 5.90 -7.69
CA ALA A 8 -7.01 6.36 -7.22
C ALA A 8 -7.06 7.03 -5.83
N LYS A 9 -8.12 7.77 -5.50
CA LYS A 9 -8.29 8.43 -4.19
C LYS A 9 -8.47 7.43 -3.06
N ASP A 10 -9.18 6.33 -3.29
CA ASP A 10 -9.33 5.25 -2.33
C ASP A 10 -7.97 4.61 -1.99
N LEU A 11 -7.14 4.38 -3.02
CA LEU A 11 -5.80 3.82 -2.84
C LEU A 11 -4.81 4.80 -2.20
N VAL A 12 -4.96 6.11 -2.43
CA VAL A 12 -4.26 7.16 -1.67
C VAL A 12 -4.60 7.07 -0.19
N LEU A 13 -5.88 6.93 0.15
CA LEU A 13 -6.32 6.84 1.54
C LEU A 13 -5.74 5.59 2.23
N PHE A 14 -5.81 4.43 1.60
CA PHE A 14 -5.19 3.20 2.12
C PHE A 14 -3.69 3.37 2.35
N SER A 15 -2.96 3.84 1.34
CA SER A 15 -1.52 4.10 1.45
C SER A 15 -1.18 5.04 2.60
N THR A 16 -1.97 6.09 2.78
CA THR A 16 -1.78 7.09 3.84
C THR A 16 -2.01 6.48 5.22
N ILE A 17 -3.11 5.72 5.41
CA ILE A 17 -3.40 5.04 6.68
C ILE A 17 -2.30 4.04 7.03
N ILE A 18 -1.90 3.18 6.09
CA ILE A 18 -0.86 2.16 6.30
C ILE A 18 0.46 2.83 6.67
N ASN A 19 0.89 3.83 5.91
CA ASN A 19 2.13 4.55 6.16
C ASN A 19 2.14 5.18 7.56
N SER A 20 1.11 5.97 7.89
CA SER A 20 1.00 6.66 9.18
C SER A 20 0.94 5.70 10.37
N ALA A 21 0.10 4.68 10.31
CA ALA A 21 -0.05 3.72 11.41
C ALA A 21 1.25 2.92 11.61
N THR A 22 1.89 2.48 10.53
CA THR A 22 3.15 1.71 10.59
C THR A 22 4.30 2.55 11.13
N ARG A 23 4.42 3.81 10.70
CA ARG A 23 5.47 4.75 11.10
C ARG A 23 5.48 5.05 12.61
N GLN A 24 4.31 5.13 13.22
CA GLN A 24 4.19 5.69 14.58
C GLN A 24 4.54 4.72 15.70
N LYS A 25 4.54 3.41 15.43
CA LYS A 25 4.71 2.37 16.45
C LYS A 25 5.66 1.29 15.97
N ASN A 26 6.45 0.76 16.90
CA ASN A 26 7.11 -0.52 16.66
C ASN A 26 6.10 -1.66 16.84
N TRP A 27 5.53 -2.15 15.74
CA TRP A 27 4.52 -3.22 15.73
C TRP A 27 5.08 -4.59 16.11
N ASP A 28 6.40 -4.75 16.13
CA ASP A 28 7.04 -5.99 16.54
C ASP A 28 7.35 -6.05 18.05
N SER A 29 7.02 -5.01 18.82
CA SER A 29 7.29 -4.96 20.25
C SER A 29 6.03 -4.92 21.12
N GLU A 30 6.20 -5.26 22.40
CA GLU A 30 5.13 -5.27 23.40
C GLU A 30 4.52 -3.89 23.68
N LEU A 31 3.34 -3.84 24.32
CA LEU A 31 2.66 -2.58 24.67
C LEU A 31 3.48 -1.65 25.59
N SER A 32 4.44 -2.21 26.33
CA SER A 32 5.35 -1.44 27.19
C SER A 32 6.38 -0.65 26.39
N ASP A 33 6.73 -1.11 25.19
CA ASP A 33 7.66 -0.42 24.31
C ASP A 33 6.93 0.68 23.52
N LYS A 34 7.35 1.92 23.80
CA LYS A 34 6.86 3.14 23.17
C LYS A 34 7.79 3.66 22.08
N ALA A 35 8.85 2.93 21.75
CA ALA A 35 9.76 3.30 20.68
C ALA A 35 8.99 3.46 19.36
N VAL A 36 9.33 4.53 18.66
CA VAL A 36 8.93 4.70 17.26
C VAL A 36 9.73 3.66 16.46
N GLY A 37 9.07 2.97 15.54
CA GLY A 37 9.77 2.07 14.62
C GLY A 37 10.71 2.87 13.70
N THR A 38 11.69 2.21 13.10
CA THR A 38 12.43 2.76 11.95
C THR A 38 11.44 3.19 10.86
N LYS A 39 11.77 4.29 10.20
CA LYS A 39 10.86 5.08 9.38
C LYS A 39 10.31 4.26 8.21
N VAL A 40 8.99 4.28 8.04
CA VAL A 40 8.32 3.93 6.78
C VAL A 40 8.03 5.26 6.09
N GLU A 41 8.67 5.50 4.96
CA GLU A 41 8.58 6.76 4.24
C GLU A 41 7.53 6.72 3.14
N GLU A 42 7.26 5.53 2.60
CA GLU A 42 6.40 5.38 1.45
C GLU A 42 5.66 4.05 1.41
N VAL A 43 4.36 4.15 1.18
CA VAL A 43 3.49 3.02 0.85
C VAL A 43 2.71 3.42 -0.39
N GLN A 44 2.61 2.49 -1.33
CA GLN A 44 1.84 2.62 -2.56
C GLN A 44 0.89 1.42 -2.66
N CYS A 45 -0.32 1.66 -3.14
CA CYS A 45 -1.33 0.65 -3.37
C CYS A 45 -1.69 0.60 -4.86
N MET A 46 -1.90 -0.60 -5.39
CA MET A 46 -2.40 -0.83 -6.74
C MET A 46 -3.56 -1.83 -6.68
N LYS A 47 -4.63 -1.55 -7.41
CA LYS A 47 -5.69 -2.49 -7.71
C LYS A 47 -5.50 -3.04 -9.12
N ILE A 48 -5.47 -4.37 -9.26
CA ILE A 48 -5.59 -5.06 -10.55
C ILE A 48 -6.82 -5.95 -10.44
N ASP A 49 -7.84 -5.70 -11.26
CA ASP A 49 -9.17 -6.32 -11.14
C ASP A 49 -9.67 -6.29 -9.69
N GLU A 50 -10.00 -7.43 -9.10
CA GLU A 50 -10.52 -7.56 -7.72
C GLU A 50 -9.41 -7.89 -6.71
N ARG A 51 -8.19 -7.36 -6.89
CA ARG A 51 -7.04 -7.68 -6.02
C ARG A 51 -6.28 -6.42 -5.65
N LEU A 52 -5.82 -6.35 -4.40
CA LEU A 52 -5.03 -5.24 -3.88
C LEU A 52 -3.56 -5.67 -3.73
N PHE A 53 -2.66 -4.85 -4.25
CA PHE A 53 -1.23 -5.00 -4.14
C PHE A 53 -0.65 -3.79 -3.42
N ILE A 54 0.26 -4.03 -2.49
CA ILE A 54 0.85 -3.01 -1.62
C ILE A 54 2.36 -3.11 -1.77
N ALA A 55 3.00 -1.99 -2.09
CA ALA A 55 4.44 -1.88 -2.18
C ALA A 55 4.97 -0.84 -1.19
N CYS A 56 6.21 -1.03 -0.77
CA CYS A 56 6.94 -0.10 0.09
C CYS A 56 8.35 0.10 -0.46
N ASN A 57 9.05 1.12 0.04
CA ASN A 57 10.46 1.32 -0.32
C ASN A 57 11.34 0.18 0.22
N TYR A 58 12.61 0.18 -0.18
CA TYR A 58 13.60 -0.82 0.21
C TYR A 58 13.60 -1.06 1.73
N GLY A 59 13.39 -2.32 2.15
CA GLY A 59 13.41 -2.72 3.56
C GLY A 59 12.19 -2.32 4.40
N GLU A 60 11.23 -1.57 3.84
CA GLU A 60 10.07 -1.08 4.60
C GLU A 60 8.92 -2.10 4.68
N HIS A 61 8.80 -3.00 3.70
CA HIS A 61 7.71 -3.97 3.60
C HIS A 61 7.60 -4.89 4.84
N ALA A 62 8.72 -5.26 5.45
CA ALA A 62 8.70 -6.09 6.66
C ALA A 62 7.96 -5.41 7.82
N ARG A 63 8.00 -4.08 7.90
CA ARG A 63 7.29 -3.31 8.95
C ARG A 63 5.79 -3.29 8.71
N VAL A 64 5.39 -3.11 7.47
CA VAL A 64 3.98 -3.15 7.06
C VAL A 64 3.42 -4.56 7.29
N ASP A 65 4.22 -5.61 7.04
CA ASP A 65 3.83 -6.99 7.35
C ASP A 65 3.62 -7.20 8.86
N LYS A 66 4.52 -6.67 9.72
CA LYS A 66 4.34 -6.73 11.18
C LYS A 66 3.11 -5.97 11.66
N PHE A 67 2.83 -4.81 11.07
CA PHE A 67 1.62 -4.04 11.34
C PHE A 67 0.36 -4.85 10.99
N PHE A 68 0.31 -5.45 9.80
CA PHE A 68 -0.80 -6.30 9.38
C PHE A 68 -0.95 -7.54 10.27
N GLN A 69 0.15 -8.18 10.65
CA GLN A 69 0.14 -9.32 11.56
C GLN A 69 -0.40 -8.97 12.95
N ALA A 70 -0.01 -7.81 13.47
CA ALA A 70 -0.48 -7.33 14.77
C ALA A 70 -1.99 -7.06 14.77
N PHE A 71 -2.51 -6.47 13.69
CA PHE A 71 -3.96 -6.26 13.51
C PHE A 71 -4.74 -7.53 13.13
N GLY A 72 -4.06 -8.60 12.70
CA GLY A 72 -4.72 -9.83 12.23
C GLY A 72 -5.26 -9.74 10.80
N VAL A 73 -4.67 -8.89 9.96
CA VAL A 73 -5.10 -8.77 8.56
C VAL A 73 -4.76 -10.06 7.80
N THR A 74 -5.77 -10.70 7.26
CA THR A 74 -5.64 -11.97 6.51
C THR A 74 -6.49 -12.00 5.23
N ASN A 75 -7.43 -11.08 5.10
CA ASN A 75 -8.37 -10.95 3.99
C ASN A 75 -8.85 -9.49 3.88
N LEU A 76 -9.70 -9.20 2.89
CA LEU A 76 -10.24 -7.86 2.69
C LEU A 76 -11.02 -7.33 3.89
N ASP A 77 -11.86 -8.16 4.53
CA ASP A 77 -12.73 -7.71 5.61
C ASP A 77 -11.91 -7.23 6.83
N THR A 78 -10.89 -8.03 7.22
CA THR A 78 -9.94 -7.65 8.29
C THR A 78 -9.03 -6.48 7.88
N PHE A 79 -8.71 -6.34 6.60
CA PHE A 79 -7.97 -5.19 6.06
C PHE A 79 -8.78 -3.91 6.19
N LEU A 80 -10.04 -3.90 5.75
CA LEU A 80 -10.92 -2.74 5.84
C LEU A 80 -11.20 -2.37 7.30
N GLN A 81 -11.36 -3.36 8.17
CA GLN A 81 -11.47 -3.11 9.61
C GLN A 81 -10.20 -2.42 10.14
N CYS A 82 -9.01 -2.92 9.81
CA CYS A 82 -7.75 -2.25 10.16
C CYS A 82 -7.71 -0.81 9.66
N MET A 83 -8.07 -0.56 8.40
CA MET A 83 -8.11 0.78 7.81
C MET A 83 -9.07 1.71 8.56
N ARG A 84 -10.28 1.26 8.88
CA ARG A 84 -11.30 2.05 9.60
C ARG A 84 -10.85 2.45 11.00
N PHE A 85 -10.38 1.50 11.80
CA PHE A 85 -9.92 1.78 13.17
C PHE A 85 -8.71 2.72 13.17
N CYS A 86 -7.72 2.47 12.31
CA CYS A 86 -6.54 3.33 12.20
C CYS A 86 -6.91 4.73 11.72
N HIS A 87 -7.70 4.85 10.65
CA HIS A 87 -8.10 6.15 10.10
C HIS A 87 -8.85 6.99 11.12
N ALA A 88 -9.83 6.40 11.81
CA ALA A 88 -10.62 7.11 12.81
C ALA A 88 -9.78 7.63 13.99
N LEU A 89 -8.79 6.87 14.44
CA LEU A 89 -7.89 7.30 15.51
C LEU A 89 -6.89 8.36 15.03
N LEU A 90 -6.33 8.19 13.83
CA LEU A 90 -5.33 9.10 13.26
C LEU A 90 -5.93 10.45 12.84
N LYS A 91 -7.17 10.49 12.37
CA LYS A 91 -7.83 11.74 11.94
C LYS A 91 -8.45 12.55 13.07
N MET A 92 -8.60 11.94 14.26
CA MET A 92 -9.27 12.58 15.38
C MET A 92 -8.46 13.76 15.89
N GLU A 93 -9.06 14.96 15.88
CA GLU A 93 -8.40 16.16 16.39
C GLU A 93 -8.04 16.01 17.86
N HIS A 94 -6.90 16.57 18.27
CA HIS A 94 -6.38 16.42 19.64
C HIS A 94 -7.41 16.82 20.72
N THR A 95 -8.15 17.91 20.49
CA THR A 95 -9.21 18.43 21.37
C THR A 95 -10.40 17.49 21.51
N THR A 96 -10.65 16.62 20.53
CA THR A 96 -11.79 15.69 20.50
C THR A 96 -11.49 14.31 21.07
N LYS A 97 -10.21 13.96 21.26
CA LYS A 97 -9.78 12.63 21.74
C LYS A 97 -10.30 12.30 23.13
N THR A 98 -10.08 13.19 24.10
CA THR A 98 -10.55 12.96 25.48
C THR A 98 -12.09 12.97 25.58
N PRO A 99 -12.82 13.93 24.99
CA PRO A 99 -14.28 13.88 24.99
C PRO A 99 -14.86 12.62 24.32
N SER A 100 -14.28 12.17 23.20
CA SER A 100 -14.82 11.06 22.42
C SER A 100 -14.44 9.70 23.00
N LEU A 101 -13.19 9.53 23.45
CA LEU A 101 -12.64 8.23 23.83
C LEU A 101 -12.24 8.14 25.31
N GLY A 102 -12.42 9.21 26.09
CA GLY A 102 -12.09 9.24 27.52
C GLY A 102 -10.58 9.26 27.80
N ARG A 103 -9.73 9.44 26.79
CA ARG A 103 -8.28 9.45 26.90
C ARG A 103 -7.63 10.25 25.77
N ALA A 104 -6.61 11.03 26.10
CA ALA A 104 -5.74 11.67 25.11
C ALA A 104 -4.66 10.69 24.60
N PHE A 105 -4.28 10.83 23.33
CA PHE A 105 -3.16 10.10 22.71
C PHE A 105 -2.51 10.92 21.60
N THR A 106 -1.26 10.59 21.27
CA THR A 106 -0.40 11.38 20.38
C THR A 106 -0.55 11.01 18.91
N ALA A 107 -1.06 9.83 18.59
CA ALA A 107 -1.21 9.39 17.20
C ALA A 107 -2.08 10.34 16.38
N ASP A 108 -1.53 10.90 15.30
CA ASP A 108 -2.17 11.86 14.40
C ASP A 108 -1.47 11.80 13.02
N TYR A 109 -2.14 12.26 11.98
CA TYR A 109 -1.55 12.48 10.68
C TYR A 109 -0.51 13.62 10.70
N SER A 110 0.62 13.41 10.03
CA SER A 110 1.58 14.49 9.74
C SER A 110 1.03 15.47 8.69
N GLY A 111 1.70 16.61 8.47
CA GLY A 111 1.30 17.60 7.46
C GLY A 111 1.09 17.00 6.06
N PRO A 112 2.07 16.28 5.49
CA PRO A 112 1.90 15.59 4.20
C PRO A 112 0.76 14.57 4.19
N GLU A 113 0.54 13.85 5.29
CA GLU A 113 -0.54 12.87 5.42
C GLU A 113 -1.92 13.54 5.48
N LYS A 114 -2.03 14.70 6.14
CA LYS A 114 -3.25 15.52 6.13
C LYS A 114 -3.56 15.99 4.71
N THR A 115 -2.56 16.45 3.95
CA THR A 115 -2.74 16.81 2.54
C THR A 115 -3.23 15.63 1.70
N ALA A 116 -2.67 14.43 1.91
CA ALA A 116 -3.11 13.21 1.23
C ALA A 116 -4.56 12.82 1.60
N CYS A 117 -4.93 12.94 2.87
CA CYS A 117 -6.31 12.72 3.32
C CYS A 117 -7.28 13.74 2.72
N THR A 118 -6.90 15.02 2.63
CA THR A 118 -7.72 16.05 1.98
C THR A 118 -7.92 15.76 0.50
N TYR A 119 -6.87 15.34 -0.21
CA TYR A 119 -6.98 14.89 -1.59
C TYR A 119 -7.97 13.72 -1.74
N ALA A 120 -7.91 12.78 -0.80
CA ALA A 120 -8.75 11.59 -0.76
C ALA A 120 -10.09 11.80 -0.04
N ALA A 121 -10.51 13.03 0.29
CA ALA A 121 -11.67 13.28 1.15
C ALA A 121 -13.01 12.75 0.57
N ALA A 122 -13.09 12.58 -0.76
CA ALA A 122 -14.24 11.99 -1.44
C ALA A 122 -14.20 10.45 -1.51
N SER A 123 -13.16 9.81 -0.97
CA SER A 123 -13.06 8.36 -0.88
C SER A 123 -14.18 7.81 -0.01
N THR A 124 -14.78 6.72 -0.46
CA THR A 124 -15.80 5.97 0.30
C THR A 124 -15.29 4.61 0.77
N ALA A 125 -14.03 4.28 0.45
CA ALA A 125 -13.43 2.98 0.76
C ALA A 125 -13.23 2.73 2.26
N VAL A 126 -13.13 3.79 3.07
CA VAL A 126 -13.00 3.69 4.53
C VAL A 126 -14.18 4.43 5.16
N THR A 127 -15.15 3.66 5.66
CA THR A 127 -16.33 4.24 6.31
C THR A 127 -16.01 4.71 7.73
N ASP A 128 -16.75 5.72 8.18
CA ASP A 128 -16.67 6.19 9.56
C ASP A 128 -17.04 5.11 10.57
N LEU A 129 -16.56 5.28 11.80
CA LEU A 129 -16.95 4.42 12.91
C LEU A 129 -18.35 4.77 13.38
N SER A 130 -19.16 3.73 13.61
CA SER A 130 -20.45 3.84 14.30
C SER A 130 -20.27 4.26 15.77
N ALA A 131 -21.35 4.69 16.41
CA ALA A 131 -21.35 5.05 17.83
C ALA A 131 -21.00 3.84 18.73
N GLU A 132 -21.42 2.64 18.31
CA GLU A 132 -21.11 1.37 18.95
C GLU A 132 -19.61 1.07 18.86
N GLU A 133 -18.99 1.29 17.69
CA GLU A 133 -17.55 1.11 17.50
C GLU A 133 -16.73 2.14 18.28
N LEU A 134 -17.17 3.40 18.36
CA LEU A 134 -16.53 4.40 19.23
C LEU A 134 -16.62 4.00 20.71
N THR A 135 -17.76 3.45 21.13
CA THR A 135 -17.93 2.92 22.48
C THR A 135 -17.03 1.72 22.74
N LEU A 136 -16.88 0.84 21.75
CA LEU A 136 -15.97 -0.30 21.80
C LEU A 136 -14.51 0.16 21.98
N ILE A 137 -14.03 1.11 21.17
CA ILE A 137 -12.69 1.67 21.29
C ILE A 137 -12.49 2.31 22.66
N ARG A 138 -13.45 3.12 23.12
CA ARG A 138 -13.43 3.74 24.45
C ARG A 138 -13.24 2.68 25.55
N ASN A 139 -13.91 1.53 25.44
CA ASN A 139 -13.74 0.42 26.36
C ASN A 139 -12.38 -0.27 26.24
N MET A 140 -11.88 -0.46 25.02
CA MET A 140 -10.58 -1.10 24.73
C MET A 140 -9.38 -0.31 25.33
N ILE A 141 -9.48 1.02 25.39
CA ILE A 141 -8.38 1.88 25.87
C ILE A 141 -8.46 2.24 27.37
N LYS A 142 -9.46 1.71 28.10
CA LYS A 142 -9.52 1.84 29.57
C LYS A 142 -8.30 1.18 30.23
N LYS A 143 -8.01 1.54 31.48
CA LYS A 143 -6.91 0.92 32.25
C LYS A 143 -7.04 -0.60 32.33
N ASN A 144 -8.25 -1.09 32.62
CA ASN A 144 -8.58 -2.51 32.73
C ASN A 144 -9.69 -2.86 31.73
N PRO A 145 -9.37 -3.07 30.44
CA PRO A 145 -10.36 -3.51 29.47
C PRO A 145 -10.75 -4.97 29.72
N THR A 146 -11.98 -5.34 29.37
CA THR A 146 -12.35 -6.76 29.24
C THR A 146 -11.60 -7.37 28.06
N ILE A 147 -10.90 -8.48 28.28
CA ILE A 147 -10.21 -9.20 27.22
C ILE A 147 -11.23 -10.07 26.47
N PRO A 148 -11.45 -9.85 25.16
CA PRO A 148 -12.36 -10.69 24.37
C PRO A 148 -11.89 -12.14 24.34
N VAL A 149 -12.81 -13.09 24.23
CA VAL A 149 -12.46 -14.50 24.00
C VAL A 149 -12.03 -14.73 22.55
N ASP A 150 -12.65 -14.00 21.60
CA ASP A 150 -12.33 -14.09 20.19
C ASP A 150 -10.91 -13.57 19.88
N THR A 151 -10.14 -14.34 19.11
CA THR A 151 -8.74 -14.03 18.80
C THR A 151 -8.61 -12.78 17.96
N GLN A 152 -9.51 -12.54 17.00
CA GLN A 152 -9.45 -11.34 16.16
C GLN A 152 -9.76 -10.09 16.98
N ALA A 153 -10.76 -10.15 17.86
CA ALA A 153 -11.09 -9.08 18.79
C ALA A 153 -9.95 -8.80 19.78
N GLN A 154 -9.21 -9.83 20.24
CA GLN A 154 -7.99 -9.63 21.04
C GLN A 154 -6.89 -8.89 20.26
N ARG A 155 -6.68 -9.22 18.99
CA ARG A 155 -5.73 -8.51 18.12
C ARG A 155 -6.10 -7.05 17.93
N ILE A 156 -7.37 -6.77 17.67
CA ILE A 156 -7.88 -5.40 17.55
C ILE A 156 -7.69 -4.65 18.88
N LEU A 157 -8.04 -5.26 20.01
CA LEU A 157 -7.80 -4.68 21.34
C LEU A 157 -6.32 -4.34 21.52
N TRP A 158 -5.40 -5.28 21.25
CA TRP A 158 -3.97 -5.05 21.38
C TRP A 158 -3.51 -3.90 20.47
N ALA A 159 -3.91 -3.92 19.20
CA ALA A 159 -3.47 -2.95 18.20
C ALA A 159 -4.01 -1.54 18.47
N VAL A 160 -5.28 -1.40 18.87
CA VAL A 160 -5.88 -0.13 19.31
C VAL A 160 -5.15 0.42 20.52
N ARG A 161 -4.81 -0.43 21.51
CA ARG A 161 -4.03 0.00 22.68
C ARG A 161 -2.61 0.42 22.32
N LYS A 162 -1.94 -0.29 21.41
CA LYS A 162 -0.61 0.05 20.90
C LYS A 162 -0.63 1.40 20.20
N LEU A 163 -1.60 1.63 19.30
CA LEU A 163 -1.71 2.88 18.55
C LEU A 163 -2.02 4.09 19.45
N THR A 164 -2.83 3.90 20.49
CA THR A 164 -3.26 4.97 21.42
C THR A 164 -2.40 5.13 22.66
N ASP A 165 -1.31 4.37 22.81
CA ASP A 165 -0.48 4.35 24.01
C ASP A 165 -1.30 4.13 25.30
N ALA A 166 -2.34 3.30 25.23
CA ALA A 166 -3.17 2.95 26.38
C ALA A 166 -2.41 2.12 27.43
N GLY A 167 -1.27 1.56 27.04
CA GLY A 167 -0.36 0.80 27.90
C GLY A 167 -0.78 -0.65 28.08
N VAL A 168 -0.03 -1.37 28.92
CA VAL A 168 -0.24 -2.80 29.21
C VAL A 168 -1.61 -3.00 29.88
N ALA A 169 -2.27 -4.12 29.55
CA ALA A 169 -3.44 -4.62 30.26
C ALA A 169 -3.12 -6.02 30.80
N THR A 170 -3.54 -6.32 32.03
CA THR A 170 -3.32 -7.64 32.63
C THR A 170 -3.97 -8.72 31.77
N GLY A 171 -3.22 -9.77 31.44
CA GLY A 171 -3.69 -10.88 30.62
C GLY A 171 -3.73 -10.60 29.10
N LEU A 172 -3.22 -9.45 28.65
CA LEU A 172 -3.09 -9.10 27.23
C LEU A 172 -1.61 -9.00 26.84
N THR A 173 -1.16 -9.91 25.99
CA THR A 173 0.19 -9.95 25.42
C THR A 173 0.16 -9.64 23.92
N LYS A 174 1.33 -9.40 23.31
CA LYS A 174 1.43 -9.32 21.85
C LYS A 174 0.83 -10.57 21.21
N PRO A 175 -0.06 -10.42 20.22
CA PRO A 175 -0.60 -11.56 19.51
C PRO A 175 0.51 -12.25 18.69
N ALA A 176 0.47 -13.58 18.61
CA ALA A 176 1.33 -14.32 17.68
C ALA A 176 1.09 -13.83 16.25
N GLY A 177 2.10 -13.87 15.37
CA GLY A 177 1.95 -13.41 13.98
C GLY A 177 0.81 -14.14 13.25
N SER A 178 -0.06 -13.41 12.55
CA SER A 178 -1.02 -14.03 11.61
C SER A 178 -0.31 -14.46 10.33
N LYS A 179 -1.06 -15.06 9.39
CA LYS A 179 -0.55 -15.35 8.04
C LYS A 179 0.02 -14.08 7.42
N SER A 180 1.29 -14.14 7.03
CA SER A 180 1.94 -13.03 6.32
C SER A 180 1.29 -12.83 4.95
N LEU A 181 1.02 -11.57 4.62
CA LEU A 181 0.60 -11.15 3.27
C LEU A 181 1.81 -10.90 2.36
N MET A 182 3.01 -10.91 2.94
CA MET A 182 4.28 -10.73 2.27
C MET A 182 4.73 -12.05 1.64
N THR A 183 4.58 -12.16 0.33
CA THR A 183 4.94 -13.36 -0.44
C THR A 183 5.57 -12.94 -1.77
N LYS A 184 6.30 -13.86 -2.41
CA LYS A 184 6.70 -13.74 -3.82
C LYS A 184 5.68 -14.39 -4.76
N ASN A 185 4.95 -15.39 -4.26
CA ASN A 185 3.84 -16.04 -4.94
C ASN A 185 2.55 -15.37 -4.48
N TYR A 186 2.18 -14.29 -5.14
CA TYR A 186 1.01 -13.49 -4.78
C TYR A 186 -0.28 -14.31 -4.89
N ASN A 187 -1.19 -14.09 -3.96
CA ASN A 187 -2.50 -14.72 -3.97
C ASN A 187 -3.33 -14.14 -5.12
N THR A 188 -3.72 -15.02 -6.04
CA THR A 188 -4.48 -14.70 -7.25
C THR A 188 -5.98 -14.92 -7.05
N ASN A 189 -6.43 -15.29 -5.85
CA ASN A 189 -7.85 -15.33 -5.53
C ASN A 189 -8.45 -13.91 -5.58
N THR A 190 -9.70 -13.83 -6.00
CA THR A 190 -10.52 -12.62 -5.87
C THR A 190 -10.49 -12.12 -4.41
N ASN A 191 -10.41 -10.80 -4.24
CA ASN A 191 -10.32 -10.08 -2.96
C ASN A 191 -9.04 -10.31 -2.16
N ALA A 192 -7.99 -10.85 -2.78
CA ALA A 192 -6.70 -11.00 -2.14
C ALA A 192 -6.05 -9.64 -1.85
N ILE A 193 -5.43 -9.55 -0.68
CA ILE A 193 -4.51 -8.48 -0.31
C ILE A 193 -3.09 -9.04 -0.39
N ASN A 194 -2.22 -8.38 -1.13
CA ASN A 194 -0.85 -8.82 -1.37
C ASN A 194 0.14 -7.72 -0.97
N LEU A 195 1.12 -8.06 -0.14
CA LEU A 195 2.25 -7.18 0.16
C LEU A 195 3.47 -7.67 -0.61
N LEU A 196 4.07 -6.80 -1.43
CA LEU A 196 5.20 -7.16 -2.26
C LEU A 196 6.44 -7.42 -1.39
N ASN A 197 6.91 -8.66 -1.38
CA ASN A 197 8.23 -9.02 -0.84
C ASN A 197 9.34 -8.60 -1.82
N ASP A 198 9.55 -7.28 -1.90
CA ASP A 198 10.44 -6.68 -2.90
C ASP A 198 11.42 -5.69 -2.27
N SER A 199 12.67 -6.14 -2.22
CA SER A 199 13.84 -5.40 -1.77
C SER A 199 14.65 -4.80 -2.91
N LEU A 200 14.06 -4.57 -4.09
CA LEU A 200 14.74 -3.77 -5.10
C LEU A 200 14.86 -2.30 -4.65
N PRO A 201 15.94 -1.60 -5.05
CA PRO A 201 16.18 -0.18 -4.77
C PRO A 201 15.30 0.79 -5.59
N SER A 202 14.26 0.30 -6.26
CA SER A 202 13.24 1.12 -6.91
C SER A 202 12.27 1.72 -5.89
N HIS A 203 11.63 2.84 -6.23
CA HIS A 203 10.52 3.36 -5.43
C HIS A 203 9.29 2.45 -5.51
N ALA A 204 8.45 2.51 -4.47
CA ALA A 204 7.30 1.63 -4.30
C ALA A 204 6.34 1.59 -5.50
N GLU A 205 6.07 2.73 -6.13
CA GLU A 205 5.19 2.83 -7.30
C GLU A 205 5.76 2.09 -8.51
N LEU A 206 7.08 2.16 -8.72
CA LEU A 206 7.76 1.46 -9.81
C LEU A 206 7.74 -0.06 -9.60
N LYS A 207 7.76 -0.53 -8.34
CA LYS A 207 7.61 -1.96 -8.02
C LYS A 207 6.22 -2.50 -8.39
N LEU A 208 5.18 -1.70 -8.18
CA LEU A 208 3.81 -2.06 -8.58
C LEU A 208 3.68 -2.14 -10.10
N LEU A 209 4.26 -1.18 -10.83
CA LEU A 209 4.25 -1.17 -12.30
C LEU A 209 5.10 -2.31 -12.88
N ARG A 210 6.20 -2.67 -12.22
CA ARG A 210 6.97 -3.87 -12.55
C ARG A 210 6.11 -5.13 -12.40
N LEU A 211 5.42 -5.28 -11.26
CA LEU A 211 4.52 -6.41 -11.04
C LEU A 211 3.44 -6.47 -12.12
N LEU A 212 2.79 -5.34 -12.44
CA LEU A 212 1.80 -5.24 -13.51
C LEU A 212 2.37 -5.77 -14.84
N THR A 213 3.59 -5.36 -15.17
CA THR A 213 4.28 -5.85 -16.37
C THR A 213 4.55 -7.35 -16.33
N GLN A 214 5.03 -7.88 -15.20
CA GLN A 214 5.25 -9.31 -15.01
C GLN A 214 3.95 -10.14 -15.08
N THR A 215 2.80 -9.53 -14.82
CA THR A 215 1.51 -10.21 -15.02
C THR A 215 1.09 -10.27 -16.49
N LYS A 216 1.67 -9.45 -17.37
CA LYS A 216 1.42 -9.46 -18.82
C LYS A 216 2.44 -10.28 -19.59
N ILE A 217 3.70 -10.15 -19.20
CA ILE A 217 4.83 -10.84 -19.81
C ILE A 217 5.02 -12.17 -19.05
N GLY A 218 4.29 -13.20 -19.49
CA GLY A 218 4.39 -14.56 -18.96
C GLY A 218 3.03 -15.26 -18.72
N ALA A 219 3.11 -16.53 -18.33
CA ALA A 219 1.95 -17.35 -17.97
C ALA A 219 1.42 -16.98 -16.57
N SER A 220 0.70 -15.86 -16.48
CA SER A 220 0.06 -15.40 -15.25
C SER A 220 -1.46 -15.52 -15.35
N PRO A 221 -2.15 -16.05 -14.31
CA PRO A 221 -3.62 -16.02 -14.28
C PRO A 221 -4.19 -14.60 -14.18
N LEU A 222 -3.33 -13.61 -13.94
CA LEU A 222 -3.71 -12.20 -13.94
C LEU A 222 -3.63 -11.59 -15.34
N ASN A 223 -3.10 -12.24 -16.37
CA ASN A 223 -2.83 -11.62 -17.68
C ASN A 223 -4.06 -10.96 -18.31
N ALA A 224 -5.26 -11.49 -18.09
CA ALA A 224 -6.50 -10.95 -18.68
C ALA A 224 -6.92 -9.54 -18.22
N HIS A 225 -6.31 -8.98 -17.17
CA HIS A 225 -6.69 -7.63 -16.69
C HIS A 225 -6.47 -6.56 -17.77
N GLN A 226 -7.38 -5.58 -17.85
CA GLN A 226 -7.23 -4.43 -18.75
C GLN A 226 -7.12 -3.11 -18.02
N THR A 227 -7.30 -3.12 -16.70
CA THR A 227 -7.23 -1.91 -15.88
C THR A 227 -6.40 -2.12 -14.65
N ALA A 228 -5.61 -1.11 -14.31
CA ALA A 228 -4.95 -1.00 -13.02
C ALA A 228 -5.16 0.40 -12.47
N THR A 229 -5.42 0.50 -11.17
CA THR A 229 -5.54 1.78 -10.48
C THR A 229 -4.42 1.87 -9.45
N ILE A 230 -3.75 3.01 -9.34
CA ILE A 230 -2.65 3.21 -8.39
C ILE A 230 -2.91 4.45 -7.53
N GLY A 231 -2.56 4.37 -6.25
CA GLY A 231 -2.59 5.50 -5.34
C GLY A 231 -1.59 5.35 -4.20
N GLY A 232 -1.00 6.48 -3.80
CA GLY A 232 0.07 6.55 -2.81
C GLY A 232 -0.13 7.62 -1.76
N ILE A 233 0.74 7.67 -0.76
CA ILE A 233 0.76 8.82 0.16
C ILE A 233 1.30 10.10 -0.50
N LYS A 234 2.24 9.97 -1.43
CA LYS A 234 2.88 11.09 -2.13
C LYS A 234 2.68 10.98 -3.65
N ARG A 235 2.98 12.07 -4.34
CA ARG A 235 3.18 12.04 -5.80
C ARG A 235 4.54 11.41 -6.09
N ALA A 236 4.66 10.72 -7.22
CA ALA A 236 5.95 10.25 -7.69
C ALA A 236 6.95 11.41 -7.76
N CYS A 237 8.23 11.14 -7.50
CA CYS A 237 9.27 12.14 -7.75
C CYS A 237 9.35 12.47 -9.24
N GLU A 238 10.02 13.55 -9.62
CA GLU A 238 10.06 14.01 -11.01
C GLU A 238 10.54 12.93 -11.98
N SER A 239 11.61 12.22 -11.62
CA SER A 239 12.16 11.15 -12.45
C SER A 239 11.21 9.94 -12.53
N CYS A 240 10.59 9.54 -11.42
CA CYS A 240 9.58 8.47 -11.44
C CYS A 240 8.36 8.86 -12.27
N ALA A 241 7.87 10.10 -12.16
CA ALA A 241 6.76 10.60 -12.95
C ALA A 241 7.05 10.56 -14.46
N ARG A 242 8.26 10.92 -14.89
CA ARG A 242 8.69 10.81 -16.30
C ARG A 242 8.71 9.36 -16.78
N TRP A 243 9.28 8.46 -15.99
CA TRP A 243 9.29 7.02 -16.29
C TRP A 243 7.86 6.46 -16.41
N ILE A 244 6.98 6.81 -15.46
CA ILE A 244 5.58 6.38 -15.44
C ILE A 244 4.83 6.87 -16.68
N ALA A 245 5.03 8.14 -17.07
CA ALA A 245 4.38 8.71 -18.25
C ALA A 245 4.77 7.98 -19.55
N ILE A 246 6.00 7.46 -19.62
CA ILE A 246 6.49 6.64 -20.72
C ILE A 246 5.87 5.23 -20.65
N TYR A 247 5.96 4.61 -19.48
CA TYR A 247 5.47 3.26 -19.23
C TYR A 247 3.97 3.11 -19.54
N VAL A 248 3.15 4.08 -19.10
CA VAL A 248 1.69 4.06 -19.32
C VAL A 248 1.35 4.04 -20.81
N LYS A 249 2.10 4.77 -21.65
CA LYS A 249 1.90 4.75 -23.10
C LYS A 249 2.25 3.39 -23.69
N TRP A 250 3.38 2.83 -23.26
CA TRP A 250 3.82 1.53 -23.74
C TRP A 250 2.84 0.41 -23.37
N ILE A 251 2.51 0.25 -22.09
CA ILE A 251 1.69 -0.87 -21.62
C ILE A 251 0.28 -0.83 -22.23
N LYS A 252 -0.24 0.37 -22.52
CA LYS A 252 -1.49 0.57 -23.26
C LYS A 252 -1.35 0.13 -24.71
N ALA A 253 -0.31 0.56 -25.42
CA ALA A 253 -0.09 0.18 -26.81
C ALA A 253 0.16 -1.33 -26.99
N GLN A 254 0.87 -1.94 -26.03
CA GLN A 254 1.33 -3.31 -26.13
C GLN A 254 0.31 -4.35 -25.63
N PHE A 255 -0.40 -4.04 -24.54
CA PHE A 255 -1.27 -5.01 -23.84
C PHE A 255 -2.69 -4.49 -23.60
N ASP A 256 -3.04 -3.32 -24.16
CA ASP A 256 -4.33 -2.66 -23.96
C ASP A 256 -4.68 -2.44 -22.48
N VAL A 257 -3.69 -2.08 -21.66
CA VAL A 257 -3.89 -1.81 -20.22
C VAL A 257 -4.04 -0.31 -19.97
N ASP A 258 -5.17 0.08 -19.38
CA ASP A 258 -5.40 1.42 -18.86
C ASP A 258 -4.93 1.53 -17.41
N ILE A 259 -4.12 2.56 -17.12
CA ILE A 259 -3.63 2.84 -15.78
C ILE A 259 -4.25 4.13 -15.27
N GLU A 260 -5.08 4.01 -14.25
CA GLU A 260 -5.63 5.14 -13.52
C GLU A 260 -4.63 5.60 -12.45
N LEU A 261 -4.17 6.84 -12.61
CA LEU A 261 -3.31 7.54 -11.66
C LEU A 261 -4.07 8.67 -10.96
N PRO A 262 -3.61 9.14 -9.78
CA PRO A 262 -4.21 10.27 -9.09
C PRO A 262 -4.24 11.54 -9.99
N ALA A 263 -5.45 12.03 -10.31
CA ALA A 263 -5.66 13.24 -11.11
C ALA A 263 -5.71 14.51 -10.23
N THR A 264 -5.38 15.68 -10.80
CA THR A 264 -5.39 16.99 -10.10
C THR A 264 -4.65 16.96 -8.76
N ASP A 265 -3.44 16.41 -8.80
CA ASP A 265 -2.75 15.93 -7.62
C ASP A 265 -2.08 17.05 -6.80
N THR A 266 -2.71 17.39 -5.67
CA THR A 266 -2.25 18.42 -4.72
C THR A 266 -1.34 17.90 -3.61
N ARG A 267 -1.04 16.58 -3.62
CA ARG A 267 -0.24 15.94 -2.57
C ARG A 267 1.22 16.40 -2.63
N THR A 268 1.94 16.20 -1.53
CA THR A 268 3.38 16.47 -1.49
C THR A 268 4.11 15.55 -2.48
N SER A 269 5.05 16.12 -3.26
CA SER A 269 5.92 15.33 -4.13
C SER A 269 6.91 14.51 -3.30
N ALA A 270 7.14 13.26 -3.71
CA ALA A 270 8.30 12.51 -3.26
C ALA A 270 9.60 13.14 -3.77
N SER A 271 10.72 12.72 -3.18
CA SER A 271 12.07 13.20 -3.49
C SER A 271 13.00 12.02 -3.77
N GLY A 272 14.11 12.28 -4.47
CA GLY A 272 15.17 11.31 -4.74
C GLY A 272 15.04 10.63 -6.10
N ASP A 273 16.08 9.86 -6.44
CA ASP A 273 16.25 9.18 -7.71
C ASP A 273 16.43 7.68 -7.46
N GLY A 274 15.31 6.99 -7.24
CA GLY A 274 15.27 5.53 -7.15
C GLY A 274 15.78 4.87 -8.43
N ASP A 275 15.94 3.55 -8.41
CA ASP A 275 16.33 2.81 -9.62
C ASP A 275 15.10 2.49 -10.47
N ARG A 276 15.27 2.46 -11.79
CA ARG A 276 14.25 1.90 -12.69
C ARG A 276 13.95 0.46 -12.26
N PRO A 277 12.71 -0.03 -12.46
CA PRO A 277 12.43 -1.42 -12.17
C PRO A 277 13.27 -2.33 -13.07
N LYS A 278 13.58 -3.54 -12.59
CA LYS A 278 14.31 -4.55 -13.37
C LYS A 278 13.45 -5.79 -13.59
N ILE A 279 13.29 -6.18 -14.86
CA ILE A 279 12.69 -7.46 -15.25
C ILE A 279 13.81 -8.34 -15.85
N GLU A 280 13.66 -9.66 -15.80
CA GLU A 280 14.59 -10.57 -16.46
C GLU A 280 14.66 -10.24 -17.95
N LYS A 281 15.88 -10.20 -18.50
CA LYS A 281 16.16 -9.54 -19.79
C LYS A 281 15.49 -10.28 -20.95
N ASP A 282 15.57 -11.60 -20.90
CA ASP A 282 14.89 -12.54 -21.79
C ASP A 282 13.38 -12.32 -21.84
N HIS A 283 12.74 -11.93 -20.73
CA HIS A 283 11.31 -11.62 -20.73
C HIS A 283 10.97 -10.34 -21.52
N VAL A 284 11.88 -9.38 -21.62
CA VAL A 284 11.58 -8.06 -22.22
C VAL A 284 12.24 -7.82 -23.58
N GLU A 285 13.19 -8.67 -23.98
CA GLU A 285 13.92 -8.55 -25.25
C GLU A 285 13.03 -8.65 -26.48
N GLU A 286 11.96 -9.46 -26.44
CA GLU A 286 11.00 -9.60 -27.53
C GLU A 286 10.22 -8.31 -27.84
N TYR A 287 10.20 -7.35 -26.90
CA TYR A 287 9.57 -6.04 -27.06
C TYR A 287 10.55 -4.93 -27.46
N GLY A 288 11.81 -5.29 -27.75
CA GLY A 288 12.83 -4.41 -28.30
C GLY A 288 13.68 -3.64 -27.29
N GLU A 289 14.75 -3.01 -27.79
CA GLU A 289 15.77 -2.32 -26.99
C GLU A 289 15.20 -1.21 -26.10
N TYR A 290 14.12 -0.57 -26.53
CA TYR A 290 13.44 0.45 -25.75
C TYR A 290 12.90 -0.11 -24.43
N VAL A 291 12.24 -1.27 -24.45
CA VAL A 291 11.68 -1.91 -23.24
C VAL A 291 12.80 -2.42 -22.34
N VAL A 292 13.85 -2.97 -22.94
CA VAL A 292 15.07 -3.33 -22.20
C VAL A 292 15.61 -2.11 -21.44
N ALA A 293 15.69 -0.94 -22.07
CA ALA A 293 16.13 0.30 -21.42
C ALA A 293 15.14 0.81 -20.36
N LEU A 294 13.84 0.59 -20.56
CA LEU A 294 12.81 0.95 -19.59
C LEU A 294 12.92 0.11 -18.29
N PHE A 295 13.36 -1.16 -18.40
CA PHE A 295 13.48 -2.12 -17.29
C PHE A 295 14.92 -2.55 -16.97
N ASN A 296 15.90 -1.66 -17.14
CA ASN A 296 17.32 -1.99 -17.02
C ASN A 296 17.90 -1.93 -15.59
N GLY A 297 17.12 -1.47 -14.60
CA GLY A 297 17.61 -1.33 -13.22
C GLY A 297 18.61 -0.20 -12.97
N VAL A 298 18.85 0.69 -13.93
CA VAL A 298 19.76 1.83 -13.75
C VAL A 298 19.09 2.96 -12.96
N LYS A 299 19.88 3.94 -12.51
CA LYS A 299 19.37 5.12 -11.81
C LYS A 299 18.29 5.81 -12.64
N ASN A 300 17.15 6.05 -12.03
CA ASN A 300 16.05 6.76 -12.65
C ASN A 300 16.27 8.27 -12.47
N ASN A 301 17.23 8.85 -13.19
CA ASN A 301 17.58 10.28 -13.11
C ASN A 301 17.86 10.92 -14.48
N ASN A 302 18.42 10.15 -15.42
CA ASN A 302 18.65 10.53 -16.80
C ASN A 302 17.90 9.56 -17.72
N PHE A 303 17.28 10.06 -18.79
CA PHE A 303 16.54 9.27 -19.79
C PHE A 303 17.19 9.32 -21.17
N ALA A 304 18.43 9.82 -21.27
CA ALA A 304 19.18 9.89 -22.53
C ALA A 304 19.47 8.51 -23.15
N ASP A 305 19.38 7.44 -22.36
CA ASP A 305 19.51 6.06 -22.80
C ASP A 305 18.19 5.47 -23.35
N LEU A 306 17.07 6.19 -23.23
CA LEU A 306 15.83 5.80 -23.91
C LEU A 306 15.89 6.27 -25.36
N PRO A 307 15.84 5.37 -26.35
CA PRO A 307 15.74 5.77 -27.75
C PRO A 307 14.47 6.59 -27.98
N ALA A 308 14.46 7.42 -29.03
CA ALA A 308 13.26 8.17 -29.41
C ALA A 308 12.08 7.19 -29.60
N ALA A 309 10.92 7.53 -29.05
CA ALA A 309 9.72 6.73 -29.17
C ALA A 309 9.11 6.90 -30.57
N ASP A 310 9.83 6.49 -31.60
CA ASP A 310 9.45 6.72 -32.99
C ASP A 310 8.68 5.51 -33.54
N ALA A 311 7.43 5.77 -33.95
CA ALA A 311 6.45 4.89 -34.62
C ALA A 311 5.78 3.78 -33.76
N PRO A 312 4.50 3.41 -34.04
CA PRO A 312 3.78 2.36 -33.31
C PRO A 312 4.55 1.04 -33.38
N TRP A 313 4.69 0.40 -32.22
CA TRP A 313 5.58 -0.74 -32.06
C TRP A 313 5.03 -1.96 -32.78
N VAL A 314 5.77 -2.39 -33.80
CA VAL A 314 5.45 -3.56 -34.59
C VAL A 314 5.80 -4.77 -33.74
N LEU A 315 4.77 -5.50 -33.32
CA LEU A 315 4.89 -6.81 -32.71
C LEU A 315 5.69 -7.74 -33.65
N PRO A 316 6.57 -8.61 -33.14
CA PRO A 316 6.91 -9.82 -33.88
C PRO A 316 5.58 -10.53 -34.19
N ALA A 317 5.38 -10.93 -35.44
CA ALA A 317 4.23 -11.74 -35.79
C ALA A 317 4.22 -12.99 -34.88
N PRO A 318 3.06 -13.39 -34.32
CA PRO A 318 3.00 -14.63 -33.57
C PRO A 318 3.53 -15.75 -34.47
N GLU A 319 4.52 -16.50 -33.98
CA GLU A 319 4.95 -17.73 -34.65
C GLU A 319 3.71 -18.62 -34.77
N GLU A 320 3.24 -18.81 -36.00
CA GLU A 320 2.25 -19.84 -36.29
C GLU A 320 2.87 -21.17 -35.87
N GLU A 321 2.33 -21.78 -34.81
CA GLU A 321 2.65 -23.15 -34.43
C GLU A 321 2.47 -24.04 -35.66
N GLN A 322 3.58 -24.53 -36.21
CA GLN A 322 3.62 -25.55 -37.27
C GLN A 322 3.45 -26.95 -36.70
#